data_AF-A0A660MXJ6-F1
#
_entry.id   AF-A0A660MXJ6-F1
#
_cell.length_a   1.000
_cell.length_b   1.000
_cell.length_c   1.000
_cell.angle_alpha   90.00
_cell.angle_beta   90.00
_cell.angle_gamma   90.00
#
_symmetry.space_group_name_H-M   'P 1'
#
loop_
_entity.id
_entity.type
_entity.pdbx_description
1 polymer ?
#
loop_
_entity_poly.entity_id
_entity_poly.type
_entity_poly.pdbx_seq_one_letter_code
_entity_poly.pdbx_strand_id
1 'polypeptide(L)'
;MLGTLALNFTKKFFQIEKKPDHILADEILTGYLKYQILFLKTRDQNLKIEIFKQKKELITQLNAHFQSLGYQQQITDIRLK
;
A
#
# COMPACT_ATOMS: atom_id res chain seq x y z
N MET A 1 -8.29 -2.04 10.11
CA MET A 1 -7.07 -1.42 10.66
C MET A 1 -5.82 -1.78 9.85
N LEU A 2 -5.43 -3.06 9.72
CA LEU A 2 -4.21 -3.45 8.99
C LEU A 2 -4.20 -3.05 7.50
N GLY A 3 -5.34 -3.12 6.80
CA GLY A 3 -5.42 -2.68 5.40
C GLY A 3 -5.17 -1.18 5.23
N THR A 4 -5.72 -0.35 6.12
CA THR A 4 -5.48 1.10 6.15
C THR A 4 -4.01 1.40 6.48
N LEU A 5 -3.43 0.66 7.42
CA LEU A 5 -2.03 0.82 7.80
C LEU A 5 -1.08 0.45 6.66
N ALA A 6 -1.34 -0.68 5.99
CA ALA A 6 -0.62 -1.07 4.78
C ALA A 6 -0.75 -0.01 3.69
N LEU A 7 -1.97 0.48 3.42
CA LEU A 7 -2.20 1.50 2.41
C LEU A 7 -1.46 2.80 2.72
N ASN A 8 -1.50 3.27 3.97
CA ASN A 8 -0.77 4.47 4.40
C ASN A 8 0.74 4.30 4.27
N PHE A 9 1.26 3.13 4.64
CA PHE A 9 2.68 2.81 4.47
C PHE A 9 3.06 2.78 2.98
N THR A 10 2.26 2.15 2.13
CA THR A 10 2.48 2.13 0.68
C THR A 10 2.46 3.54 0.07
N LYS A 11 1.50 4.39 0.47
CA LYS A 11 1.46 5.80 0.04
C LYS A 11 2.74 6.53 0.44
N LYS A 12 3.23 6.32 1.67
CA LYS A 12 4.50 6.92 2.14
C LYS A 12 5.71 6.40 1.38
N PHE A 13 5.77 5.09 1.11
CA PHE A 13 6.86 4.44 0.38
C PHE A 13 7.05 5.03 -1.02
N PHE A 14 5.94 5.28 -1.74
CA PHE A 14 5.97 5.92 -3.06
C PHE A 14 5.87 7.46 -3.00
N GLN A 15 6.02 8.07 -1.82
CA GLN A 15 5.96 9.53 -1.64
C GLN A 15 4.68 10.16 -2.21
N ILE A 16 3.56 9.45 -2.14
CA ILE A 16 2.25 9.96 -2.56
C ILE A 16 1.80 10.99 -1.52
N GLU A 17 1.89 12.26 -1.87
CA GLU A 17 1.49 13.36 -1.00
C GLU A 17 0.04 13.19 -0.55
N LYS A 18 -0.20 13.30 0.75
CA LYS A 18 -1.56 13.44 1.27
C LYS A 18 -2.08 14.79 0.81
N LYS A 19 -3.10 14.78 -0.05
CA LYS A 19 -3.88 15.99 -0.31
C LYS A 19 -4.58 16.41 1.00
N PRO A 20 -4.71 17.73 1.28
CA PRO A 20 -5.46 18.23 2.42
C PRO A 20 -6.87 17.62 2.46
N ASP A 21 -7.37 17.30 3.67
CA ASP A 21 -8.65 16.60 3.91
C ASP A 21 -9.88 17.29 3.27
N HIS A 22 -9.72 18.55 2.82
CA HIS A 22 -10.78 19.36 2.21
C HIS A 22 -10.93 19.15 0.69
N ILE A 23 -10.02 18.39 0.05
CA ILE A 23 -10.04 18.17 -1.40
C ILE A 23 -10.59 16.77 -1.67
N LEU A 24 -11.86 16.69 -2.07
CA LEU A 24 -12.52 15.49 -2.61
C LEU A 24 -11.94 15.11 -4.00
N ALA A 25 -10.64 14.88 -4.08
CA ALA A 25 -10.01 14.31 -5.27
C ALA A 25 -10.02 12.79 -5.15
N ASP A 26 -10.34 12.10 -6.25
CA ASP A 26 -10.13 10.65 -6.38
C ASP A 26 -8.71 10.31 -5.85
N GLU A 27 -8.64 9.48 -4.81
CA GLU A 27 -7.35 9.09 -4.24
C GLU A 27 -6.50 8.40 -5.31
N ILE A 28 -5.26 8.89 -5.50
CA ILE A 28 -4.31 8.37 -6.50
C ILE A 28 -4.08 6.86 -6.31
N LEU A 29 -4.09 6.40 -5.06
CA LEU A 29 -3.91 5.01 -4.69
C LEU A 29 -4.92 4.64 -3.60
N THR A 30 -5.76 3.66 -3.89
CA THR A 30 -6.68 3.03 -2.94
C THR A 30 -6.32 1.57 -2.76
N GLY A 31 -6.79 0.93 -1.68
CA GLY A 31 -6.51 -0.48 -1.49
C GLY A 31 -7.13 -1.09 -0.24
N TYR A 32 -7.07 -2.41 -0.18
CA TYR A 32 -7.53 -3.19 0.97
C TYR A 32 -6.69 -4.46 1.14
N LEU A 33 -6.65 -4.96 2.37
CA LEU A 33 -5.93 -6.19 2.72
C LEU A 33 -6.95 -7.33 2.88
N LYS A 34 -6.76 -8.43 2.16
CA LYS A 34 -7.60 -9.64 2.27
C LYS A 34 -6.76 -10.89 2.05
N TYR A 35 -6.91 -11.89 2.92
CA TYR A 35 -6.18 -13.17 2.85
C TYR A 35 -4.66 -13.00 2.72
N GLN A 36 -4.07 -12.09 3.50
CA GLN A 36 -2.63 -11.77 3.44
C GLN A 36 -2.15 -11.15 2.12
N ILE A 37 -3.09 -10.79 1.22
CA ILE A 37 -2.80 -10.12 -0.05
C ILE A 37 -3.26 -8.66 0.05
N LEU A 38 -2.36 -7.74 -0.26
CA LEU A 38 -2.69 -6.31 -0.39
C LEU A 38 -3.17 -6.03 -1.82
N PHE A 39 -4.45 -5.71 -1.96
CA PHE A 39 -5.04 -5.29 -3.22
C PHE A 39 -4.93 -3.78 -3.33
N LEU A 40 -4.26 -3.31 -4.38
CA LEU A 40 -4.05 -1.90 -4.68
C LEU A 40 -4.76 -1.53 -5.99
N LYS A 41 -5.34 -0.33 -6.04
CA LYS A 41 -5.99 0.22 -7.21
C LYS A 41 -5.51 1.64 -7.43
N THR A 42 -5.03 1.91 -8.64
CA THR A 42 -4.62 3.24 -9.08
C THR A 42 -4.97 3.42 -10.56
N ARG A 43 -5.23 4.66 -10.96
CA ARG A 43 -5.40 5.04 -12.37
C ARG A 43 -4.08 5.47 -13.02
N ASP A 44 -3.04 5.70 -12.23
CA ASP A 44 -1.73 6.12 -12.73
C ASP A 44 -0.94 4.91 -13.24
N GLN A 45 -0.60 4.91 -14.53
CA GLN A 45 0.13 3.83 -15.18
C GLN A 45 1.60 3.76 -14.73
N ASN A 46 2.23 4.89 -14.43
CA ASN A 46 3.61 4.92 -13.95
C ASN A 46 3.68 4.31 -12.55
N LEU A 47 2.74 4.68 -11.68
CA LEU A 47 2.65 4.10 -10.34
C LEU A 47 2.38 2.60 -10.38
N LYS A 48 1.57 2.10 -11.32
CA LYS A 48 1.40 0.63 -11.51
C LYS A 48 2.73 -0.05 -11.83
N ILE A 49 3.53 0.53 -12.72
CA ILE A 49 4.82 -0.02 -13.12
C ILE A 49 5.79 0.00 -11.93
N GLU A 50 5.82 1.08 -11.15
CA GLU A 50 6.65 1.18 -9.95
C GLU A 50 6.26 0.18 -8.87
N ILE A 51 4.95 0.05 -8.58
CA ILE A 51 4.43 -0.96 -7.66
C ILE A 51 4.83 -2.35 -8.12
N PHE A 52 4.74 -2.65 -9.42
CA PHE A 52 5.14 -3.96 -9.94
C PHE A 52 6.64 -4.22 -9.77
N LYS A 53 7.50 -3.24 -10.09
CA LYS A 53 8.96 -3.35 -9.97
C LYS A 53 9.42 -3.51 -8.51
N GLN A 54 8.85 -2.72 -7.59
CA GLN A 54 9.27 -2.64 -6.19
C GLN A 54 8.44 -3.54 -5.26
N LYS A 55 7.55 -4.37 -5.81
CA LYS A 55 6.61 -5.22 -5.07
C LYS A 55 7.27 -6.03 -3.95
N LYS A 56 8.39 -6.70 -4.23
CA LYS A 56 9.09 -7.54 -3.25
C LYS A 56 9.64 -6.71 -2.09
N GLU A 57 10.25 -5.58 -2.41
CA GLU A 57 10.80 -4.66 -1.41
C GLU A 57 9.69 -4.08 -0.54
N LEU A 58 8.59 -3.64 -1.15
CA LEU A 58 7.43 -3.13 -0.44
C LEU A 58 6.83 -4.17 0.53
N ILE A 59 6.72 -5.45 0.12
CA ILE A 59 6.25 -6.53 1.00
C ILE A 59 7.19 -6.69 2.21
N THR A 60 8.50 -6.73 1.97
CA THR A 60 9.50 -6.86 3.04
C THR A 60 9.39 -5.72 4.05
N GLN A 61 9.32 -4.48 3.57
CA GLN A 61 9.22 -3.32 4.46
C GLN A 61 7.87 -3.25 5.19
N LEU A 62 6.76 -3.60 4.53
CA LEU A 62 5.45 -3.70 5.17
C LEU A 62 5.45 -4.73 6.31
N ASN A 63 6.03 -5.91 6.08
CA ASN A 63 6.09 -6.96 7.09
C ASN A 63 7.00 -6.56 8.25
N ALA A 64 8.15 -5.92 7.99
CA ALA A 64 9.01 -5.39 9.04
C ALA A 64 8.26 -4.33 9.88
N HIS A 65 7.50 -3.45 9.22
CA HIS A 65 6.69 -2.45 9.91
C HIS A 65 5.58 -3.11 10.75
N PHE A 66 4.90 -4.12 10.22
CA PHE A 66 3.89 -4.87 10.97
C PHE A 66 4.48 -5.55 12.21
N GLN A 67 5.65 -6.18 12.07
CA GLN A 67 6.36 -6.80 13.19
C GLN A 67 6.77 -5.77 14.26
N SER A 68 7.26 -4.59 13.86
CA SER A 68 7.61 -3.52 14.82
C SER A 68 6.41 -3.02 15.63
N LEU A 69 5.20 -3.18 15.11
CA LEU A 69 3.95 -2.81 15.77
C LEU A 69 3.31 -3.99 16.53
N GLY A 70 3.97 -5.15 16.57
CA GLY A 70 3.50 -6.35 17.26
C GLY A 70 2.49 -7.18 16.48
N TYR A 71 2.28 -6.91 15.19
CA TYR A 71 1.38 -7.71 14.36
C TYR A 71 2.07 -8.99 13.89
N GLN A 72 1.40 -10.14 14.10
CA GLN A 72 1.85 -11.45 13.62
C GLN A 72 1.46 -11.72 12.16
N GLN A 73 0.48 -10.97 11.64
CA GLN A 73 0.02 -11.13 10.27
C GLN A 73 1.10 -10.66 9.28
N GLN A 74 1.32 -11.45 8.24
CA GLN A 74 2.23 -11.11 7.14
C GLN A 74 1.45 -10.87 5.86
N ILE A 75 1.97 -9.97 5.04
CA ILE A 75 1.58 -9.79 3.65
C ILE A 75 2.47 -10.71 2.81
N THR A 76 1.86 -11.57 2.02
CA THR A 76 2.57 -12.53 1.15
C THR A 76 2.62 -12.05 -0.28
N ASP A 77 1.65 -11.21 -0.68
CA ASP A 77 1.50 -10.77 -2.06
C ASP A 77 0.87 -9.37 -2.15
N ILE A 78 1.14 -8.69 -3.26
CA ILE A 78 0.51 -7.42 -3.64
C ILE A 78 -0.06 -7.57 -5.04
N ARG A 79 -1.34 -7.24 -5.22
CA ARG A 79 -2.05 -7.35 -6.50
C ARG A 79 -2.64 -6.01 -6.89
N LEU A 80 -2.44 -5.64 -8.15
CA LEU A 80 -3.08 -4.47 -8.77
C LEU A 80 -4.44 -4.88 -9.33
N LYS A 81 -5.48 -4.13 -9.02
CA LYS A 81 -6.86 -4.32 -9.51
C LYS A 81 -7.32 -3.12 -10.33
#